data_AF-J3JS40-F1
#
_entry.id   AF-J3JS40-F1
#
_cell.length_a   1.000
_cell.length_b   1.000
_cell.length_c   1.000
_cell.angle_alpha   90.00
_cell.angle_beta   90.00
_cell.angle_gamma   90.00
#
_symmetry.space_group_name_H-M   'P 1'
#
loop_
_entity.id
_entity.type
_entity.pdbx_description
1 polymer ?
#
loop_
_entity_poly.entity_id
_entity_poly.type
_entity_poly.pdbx_seq_one_letter_code
_entity_poly.pdbx_strand_id
1 'polypeptide(L)'
;WLKQATSRIPPSANTPKPRVKSQYKGGESRVFYDFPSASLSLCFESVPWAHPDMPLFGVLNGLLGSAKGFSMGGPGKGMYSRATQDIFHRYPSIEMVNTINTNFSDSGLFGLTVRGAKANAKELSEVVANAVQDLKRGVTDEELQRAKNIFKINISMAMEARDNRLEETVKNVLV
;
A
#
# COMPACT_ATOMS: atom_id res chain seq x y z
N TRP A 1 36.56 -12.94 -6.46
CA TRP A 1 36.24 -12.26 -7.73
C TRP A 1 35.63 -10.86 -7.50
N LEU A 2 34.58 -10.70 -6.67
CA LEU A 2 33.88 -9.40 -6.51
C LEU A 2 34.82 -8.24 -6.14
N LYS A 3 35.73 -8.46 -5.18
CA LYS A 3 36.77 -7.49 -4.79
C LYS A 3 37.69 -7.04 -5.93
N GLN A 4 38.02 -7.93 -6.88
CA GLN A 4 38.83 -7.61 -8.06
C GLN A 4 38.03 -6.89 -9.15
N ALA A 5 36.72 -7.09 -9.20
CA ALA A 5 35.84 -6.40 -10.15
C ALA A 5 35.52 -4.98 -9.67
N THR A 6 35.26 -4.80 -8.37
CA THR A 6 34.94 -3.49 -7.78
C THR A 6 36.15 -2.59 -7.58
N SER A 7 37.38 -3.13 -7.63
CA SER A 7 38.61 -2.33 -7.50
C SER A 7 38.87 -1.41 -8.70
N ARG A 8 38.16 -1.60 -9.82
CA ARG A 8 38.24 -0.74 -11.01
C ARG A 8 37.25 0.42 -10.99
N ILE A 9 36.37 0.47 -9.99
CA ILE A 9 35.41 1.57 -9.84
C ILE A 9 36.19 2.76 -9.27
N PRO A 10 36.29 3.89 -10.00
CA PRO A 10 37.00 5.05 -9.50
C PRO A 10 36.30 5.56 -8.23
N PRO A 11 37.06 5.93 -7.18
CA PRO A 11 36.46 6.50 -5.99
C PRO A 11 35.74 7.80 -6.37
N SER A 12 34.44 7.87 -6.06
CA SER A 12 33.68 9.12 -6.21
C SER A 12 34.23 10.14 -5.24
N ALA A 13 34.80 11.23 -5.75
CA ALA A 13 35.21 12.39 -4.96
C ALA A 13 34.02 13.16 -4.37
N ASN A 14 32.79 12.88 -4.83
CA ASN A 14 31.58 13.43 -4.24
C ASN A 14 31.20 12.63 -3.01
N THR A 15 31.36 13.24 -1.84
CA THR A 15 30.63 12.86 -0.63
C THR A 15 29.14 12.84 -0.97
N PRO A 16 28.38 11.79 -0.60
CA PRO A 16 26.94 11.79 -0.80
C PRO A 16 26.36 13.07 -0.19
N LYS A 17 25.70 13.90 -1.00
CA LYS A 17 25.00 15.07 -0.45
C LYS A 17 24.03 14.56 0.62
N PRO A 18 23.98 15.17 1.80
CA PRO A 18 23.03 14.75 2.83
C PRO A 18 21.64 14.82 2.23
N ARG A 19 20.91 13.69 2.27
CA ARG A 19 19.54 13.64 1.76
C ARG A 19 18.69 14.59 2.60
N VAL A 20 17.95 15.46 1.93
CA VAL A 20 16.95 16.30 2.61
C VAL A 20 15.78 15.40 2.97
N LYS A 21 15.41 15.37 4.25
CA LYS A 21 14.28 14.59 4.73
C LYS A 21 12.99 15.07 4.05
N SER A 22 12.23 14.14 3.49
CA SER A 22 10.90 14.42 2.97
C SER A 22 9.96 14.91 4.08
N GLN A 23 9.01 15.76 3.70
CA GLN A 23 7.98 16.28 4.59
C GLN A 23 6.63 16.09 3.92
N TYR A 24 5.73 15.37 4.56
CA TYR A 24 4.36 15.27 4.10
C TYR A 24 3.64 16.60 4.35
N LYS A 25 3.19 17.25 3.27
CA LYS A 25 2.45 18.52 3.34
C LYS A 25 0.94 18.35 3.14
N GLY A 26 0.50 17.14 2.82
CA GLY A 26 -0.83 16.90 2.28
C GLY A 26 -1.06 17.66 0.98
N GLY A 27 -2.33 17.77 0.58
CA GLY A 27 -2.76 18.51 -0.58
C GLY A 27 -3.69 17.72 -1.47
N GLU A 28 -4.12 18.37 -2.54
CA GLU A 28 -5.02 17.82 -3.54
C GLU A 28 -4.42 18.04 -4.93
N SER A 29 -4.50 17.01 -5.77
CA SER A 29 -4.17 17.10 -7.18
C SER A 29 -5.26 16.40 -7.97
N ARG A 30 -5.73 17.07 -9.03
CA ARG A 30 -6.75 16.53 -9.94
C ARG A 30 -6.17 16.50 -11.33
N VAL A 31 -6.18 15.33 -11.94
CA VAL A 31 -5.75 15.14 -13.33
C VAL A 31 -6.93 14.63 -14.13
N PHE A 32 -7.29 15.37 -15.17
CA PHE A 32 -8.42 15.05 -16.01
C PHE A 32 -7.95 14.28 -17.23
N TYR A 33 -8.54 13.09 -17.41
CA TYR A 33 -8.34 12.26 -18.59
C TYR A 33 -9.71 12.01 -19.24
N ASP A 34 -9.70 11.83 -20.55
CA ASP A 34 -10.89 11.39 -21.28
C ASP A 34 -11.01 9.86 -21.19
N PHE A 35 -11.43 9.40 -20.01
CA PHE A 35 -11.63 8.00 -19.69
C PHE A 35 -12.99 7.81 -18.99
N PRO A 36 -13.73 6.71 -19.26
CA PRO A 36 -15.07 6.48 -18.70
C PRO A 36 -15.08 6.27 -17.17
N SER A 37 -13.96 5.83 -16.60
CA SER A 37 -13.80 5.63 -15.16
C SER A 37 -12.93 6.71 -14.52
N ALA A 38 -13.22 7.06 -13.28
CA ALA A 38 -12.42 7.95 -12.45
C ALA A 38 -11.80 7.15 -11.30
N SER A 39 -10.58 7.53 -10.90
CA SER A 39 -9.89 6.99 -9.73
C SER A 39 -9.64 8.11 -8.74
N LEU A 40 -10.03 7.88 -7.48
CA LEU A 40 -9.78 8.78 -6.37
C LEU A 40 -8.85 8.07 -5.37
N SER A 41 -7.78 8.73 -4.97
CA SER A 41 -6.87 8.22 -3.93
C SER A 41 -6.79 9.20 -2.77
N LEU A 42 -6.99 8.69 -1.56
CA LEU A 42 -6.81 9.44 -0.32
C LEU A 42 -5.68 8.77 0.47
N CYS A 43 -4.63 9.53 0.76
CA CYS A 43 -3.42 9.03 1.37
C CYS A 43 -2.95 9.95 2.51
N PHE A 44 -2.39 9.34 3.54
CA PHE A 44 -1.80 9.95 4.72
C PHE A 44 -0.32 9.55 4.82
N GLU A 45 0.46 10.34 5.56
CA GLU A 45 1.82 9.96 5.91
C GLU A 45 1.81 8.66 6.73
N SER A 46 2.66 7.72 6.33
CA SER A 46 2.98 6.53 7.12
C SER A 46 4.41 6.63 7.65
N VAL A 47 5.06 5.49 7.87
CA VAL A 47 6.36 5.42 8.53
C VAL A 47 7.46 4.99 7.55
N PRO A 48 8.73 5.38 7.81
CA PRO A 48 9.85 4.89 7.02
C PRO A 48 10.08 3.38 7.23
N TRP A 49 10.82 2.78 6.30
CA TRP A 49 11.10 1.34 6.27
C TRP A 49 11.63 0.77 7.60
N ALA A 50 12.58 1.47 8.22
CA ALA A 50 13.22 1.01 9.46
C ALA A 50 12.42 1.33 10.74
N HIS A 51 11.23 1.90 10.64
CA HIS A 51 10.42 2.27 11.80
C HIS A 51 9.83 1.03 12.49
N PRO A 52 9.76 0.97 13.84
CA PRO A 52 9.17 -0.15 14.56
C PRO A 52 7.69 -0.39 14.23
N ASP A 53 6.97 0.65 13.80
CA ASP A 53 5.55 0.55 13.40
C ASP A 53 5.34 0.13 11.94
N MET A 54 6.39 -0.14 11.15
CA MET A 54 6.20 -0.60 9.76
C MET A 54 5.29 -1.84 9.65
N PRO A 55 5.43 -2.87 10.53
CA PRO A 55 4.52 -4.01 10.54
C PRO A 55 3.06 -3.65 10.84
N LEU A 56 2.81 -2.57 11.60
CA LEU A 56 1.45 -2.11 11.88
C LEU A 56 0.75 -1.68 10.58
N PHE A 57 1.42 -0.93 9.71
CA PHE A 57 0.89 -0.55 8.40
C PHE A 57 0.74 -1.77 7.47
N GLY A 58 1.61 -2.77 7.61
CA GLY A 58 1.45 -4.07 6.95
C GLY A 58 0.16 -4.80 7.35
N VAL A 59 -0.15 -4.82 8.65
CA VAL A 59 -1.39 -5.40 9.18
C VAL A 59 -2.61 -4.58 8.76
N LEU A 60 -2.54 -3.23 8.82
CA LEU A 60 -3.60 -2.35 8.33
C LEU A 60 -3.89 -2.57 6.85
N ASN A 61 -2.86 -2.79 6.04
CA ASN A 61 -3.00 -3.15 4.63
C ASN A 61 -3.72 -4.50 4.45
N GLY A 62 -3.42 -5.51 5.28
CA GLY A 62 -4.14 -6.78 5.29
C GLY A 62 -5.59 -6.66 5.76
N LEU A 63 -5.88 -5.74 6.68
CA LEU A 63 -7.22 -5.47 7.22
C LEU A 63 -8.14 -4.82 6.17
N LEU A 64 -7.66 -3.71 5.58
CA LEU A 64 -8.39 -3.01 4.53
C LEU A 64 -8.48 -3.85 3.26
N GLY A 65 -7.35 -4.44 2.85
CA GLY A 65 -7.25 -5.28 1.66
C GLY A 65 -7.48 -4.51 0.36
N SER A 66 -7.71 -5.27 -0.70
CA SER A 66 -8.02 -4.75 -2.04
C SER A 66 -9.10 -5.63 -2.66
N ALA A 67 -9.96 -5.03 -3.47
CA ALA A 67 -11.08 -5.71 -4.09
C ALA A 67 -11.28 -5.20 -5.53
N LYS A 68 -11.71 -6.08 -6.43
CA LYS A 68 -11.99 -5.78 -7.84
C LYS A 68 -13.26 -6.50 -8.26
N GLY A 69 -14.17 -5.81 -8.95
CA GLY A 69 -15.53 -6.32 -9.23
C GLY A 69 -15.58 -7.60 -10.06
N PHE A 70 -14.60 -7.82 -10.94
CA PHE A 70 -14.52 -9.03 -11.78
C PHE A 70 -13.67 -10.16 -11.16
N SER A 71 -13.13 -9.98 -9.95
CA SER A 71 -12.36 -11.01 -9.29
C SER A 71 -13.31 -12.03 -8.64
N MET A 72 -13.85 -12.96 -9.45
CA MET A 72 -14.58 -14.12 -8.95
C MET A 72 -13.64 -14.94 -8.04
N GLY A 73 -13.98 -14.90 -6.75
CA GLY A 73 -13.14 -15.25 -5.62
C GLY A 73 -12.85 -16.73 -5.51
N GLY A 74 -11.56 -17.05 -5.41
CA GLY A 74 -11.12 -18.23 -4.66
C GLY A 74 -10.94 -17.86 -3.18
N PRO A 75 -11.03 -18.81 -2.25
CA PRO A 75 -10.63 -18.61 -0.86
C PRO A 75 -9.24 -17.95 -0.79
N GLY A 76 -9.08 -16.93 0.06
CA GLY A 76 -7.79 -16.25 0.26
C GLY A 76 -7.55 -14.96 -0.55
N LYS A 77 -8.40 -14.61 -1.53
CA LYS A 77 -8.27 -13.36 -2.32
C LYS A 77 -8.76 -12.07 -1.61
N GLY A 78 -8.83 -12.07 -0.28
CA GLY A 78 -9.28 -10.90 0.48
C GLY A 78 -10.81 -10.69 0.49
N MET A 79 -11.60 -11.76 0.30
CA MET A 79 -13.07 -11.69 0.30
C MET A 79 -13.66 -11.21 1.64
N TYR A 80 -12.94 -11.42 2.74
CA TYR A 80 -13.29 -10.95 4.09
C TYR A 80 -12.53 -9.68 4.50
N SER A 81 -11.89 -8.98 3.57
CA SER A 81 -11.31 -7.67 3.86
C SER A 81 -12.42 -6.61 3.96
N ARG A 82 -12.15 -5.52 4.69
CA ARG A 82 -13.11 -4.42 4.79
C ARG A 82 -13.42 -3.80 3.43
N ALA A 83 -12.45 -3.71 2.52
CA ALA A 83 -12.70 -3.25 1.15
C ALA A 83 -13.75 -4.11 0.41
N THR A 84 -13.74 -5.43 0.61
CA THR A 84 -14.75 -6.29 -0.01
C THR A 84 -16.11 -6.18 0.70
N GLN A 85 -16.13 -6.29 2.03
CA GLN A 85 -17.36 -6.38 2.81
C GLN A 85 -18.08 -5.03 2.96
N ASP A 86 -17.33 -3.96 3.18
CA ASP A 86 -17.88 -2.66 3.53
C ASP A 86 -18.07 -1.75 2.32
N ILE A 87 -17.24 -1.93 1.29
CA ILE A 87 -17.33 -1.13 0.06
C ILE A 87 -18.02 -1.93 -1.04
N PHE A 88 -17.40 -3.02 -1.52
CA PHE A 88 -17.91 -3.71 -2.71
C PHE A 88 -19.32 -4.29 -2.56
N HIS A 89 -19.66 -4.89 -1.42
CA HIS A 89 -21.00 -5.41 -1.22
C HIS A 89 -22.07 -4.31 -1.09
N ARG A 90 -21.69 -3.08 -0.73
CA ARG A 90 -22.62 -1.97 -0.48
C ARG A 90 -22.74 -1.00 -1.66
N TYR A 91 -21.69 -0.89 -2.47
CA TYR A 91 -21.59 0.08 -3.57
C TYR A 91 -21.29 -0.64 -4.90
N PRO A 92 -22.34 -1.10 -5.63
CA PRO A 92 -22.17 -1.83 -6.89
C PRO A 92 -21.52 -1.02 -8.02
N SER A 93 -21.51 0.30 -7.89
CA SER A 93 -20.91 1.24 -8.83
C SER A 93 -19.37 1.28 -8.78
N ILE A 94 -18.77 0.70 -7.73
CA ILE A 94 -17.33 0.65 -7.54
C ILE A 94 -16.74 -0.51 -8.36
N GLU A 95 -15.76 -0.19 -9.20
CA GLU A 95 -15.08 -1.18 -10.03
C GLU A 95 -13.87 -1.80 -9.31
N MET A 96 -13.16 -0.99 -8.50
CA MET A 96 -11.93 -1.39 -7.83
C MET A 96 -11.70 -0.55 -6.56
N VAL A 97 -11.20 -1.22 -5.52
CA VAL A 97 -10.65 -0.63 -4.31
C VAL A 97 -9.27 -1.22 -4.09
N ASN A 98 -8.28 -0.39 -3.78
CA ASN A 98 -6.94 -0.83 -3.51
C ASN A 98 -6.31 -0.06 -2.37
N THR A 99 -5.74 -0.76 -1.39
CA THR A 99 -4.95 -0.11 -0.34
C THR A 99 -3.57 0.26 -0.88
N ILE A 100 -3.13 1.47 -0.53
CA ILE A 100 -1.79 1.99 -0.79
C ILE A 100 -1.00 1.83 0.51
N ASN A 101 0.13 1.13 0.45
CA ASN A 101 1.11 1.07 1.52
C ASN A 101 2.51 1.10 0.88
N THR A 102 3.21 2.21 1.00
CA THR A 102 4.53 2.38 0.42
C THR A 102 5.44 3.04 1.45
N ASN A 103 6.55 2.38 1.77
CA ASN A 103 7.49 2.87 2.77
C ASN A 103 8.80 3.23 2.06
N PHE A 104 9.29 4.44 2.29
CA PHE A 104 10.57 4.92 1.79
C PHE A 104 11.61 4.92 2.92
N SER A 105 12.84 5.35 2.62
CA SER A 105 13.93 5.41 3.61
C SER A 105 13.66 6.39 4.76
N ASP A 106 12.90 7.46 4.49
CA ASP A 106 12.77 8.63 5.38
C ASP A 106 11.31 9.04 5.69
N SER A 107 10.34 8.53 4.94
CA SER A 107 8.89 8.68 5.17
C SER A 107 8.13 7.51 4.53
N GLY A 108 6.81 7.51 4.59
CA GLY A 108 5.95 6.54 3.92
C GLY A 108 4.59 7.12 3.57
N LEU A 109 3.82 6.38 2.77
CA LEU A 109 2.47 6.74 2.36
C LEU A 109 1.52 5.56 2.58
N PHE A 110 0.40 5.82 3.27
CA PHE A 110 -0.67 4.86 3.46
C PHE A 110 -2.02 5.44 3.07
N GLY A 111 -2.86 4.67 2.38
CA GLY A 111 -4.12 5.21 1.88
C GLY A 111 -4.99 4.20 1.15
N LEU A 112 -6.03 4.70 0.50
CA LEU A 112 -6.96 3.92 -0.29
C LEU A 112 -7.19 4.59 -1.63
N THR A 113 -7.19 3.79 -2.69
CA THR A 113 -7.64 4.16 -4.02
C THR A 113 -8.96 3.48 -4.30
N VAL A 114 -9.94 4.24 -4.77
CA VAL A 114 -11.23 3.74 -5.23
C VAL A 114 -11.43 4.18 -6.67
N ARG A 115 -11.92 3.28 -7.50
CA ARG A 115 -12.17 3.51 -8.93
C ARG A 115 -13.58 3.07 -9.29
N GLY A 116 -14.24 3.86 -10.12
CA GLY A 116 -15.55 3.53 -10.67
C GLY A 116 -15.92 4.47 -11.81
N ALA A 117 -17.18 4.40 -12.26
CA ALA A 117 -17.65 5.24 -13.35
C ALA A 117 -17.53 6.74 -13.02
N LYS A 118 -17.07 7.55 -13.99
CA LYS A 118 -16.89 9.00 -13.83
C LYS A 118 -18.17 9.72 -13.43
N ALA A 119 -19.33 9.20 -13.86
CA ALA A 119 -20.65 9.72 -13.47
C ALA A 119 -20.91 9.67 -11.95
N ASN A 120 -20.25 8.75 -11.24
CA ASN A 120 -20.44 8.51 -9.81
C ASN A 120 -19.31 9.11 -8.96
N ALA A 121 -18.59 10.13 -9.46
CA ALA A 121 -17.44 10.72 -8.78
C ALA A 121 -17.75 11.20 -7.34
N LYS A 122 -18.98 11.69 -7.09
CA LYS A 122 -19.43 12.06 -5.74
C LYS A 122 -19.46 10.85 -4.81
N GLU A 123 -20.04 9.74 -5.26
CA GLU A 123 -20.08 8.48 -4.51
C GLU A 123 -18.67 7.95 -4.23
N LEU A 124 -17.74 8.03 -5.19
CA LEU A 124 -16.34 7.64 -4.97
C LEU A 124 -15.72 8.41 -3.79
N SER A 125 -16.00 9.71 -3.69
CA SER A 125 -15.47 10.54 -2.60
C SER A 125 -16.07 10.21 -1.23
N GLU A 126 -17.37 9.91 -1.19
CA GLU A 126 -18.06 9.50 0.03
C GLU A 126 -17.57 8.13 0.50
N VAL A 127 -17.40 7.17 -0.42
CA VAL A 127 -16.88 5.83 -0.13
C VAL A 127 -15.47 5.89 0.47
N VAL A 128 -14.56 6.65 -0.14
CA VAL A 128 -13.18 6.78 0.36
C VAL A 128 -13.16 7.44 1.73
N ALA A 129 -13.94 8.50 1.95
CA ALA A 129 -14.00 9.19 3.24
C ALA A 129 -14.59 8.28 4.33
N ASN A 130 -15.68 7.58 4.04
CA ASN A 130 -16.33 6.66 4.97
C ASN A 130 -15.41 5.49 5.33
N ALA A 131 -14.69 4.92 4.36
CA ALA A 131 -13.75 3.83 4.60
C ALA A 131 -12.65 4.22 5.61
N VAL A 132 -12.13 5.44 5.52
CA VAL A 132 -11.14 5.97 6.49
C VAL A 132 -11.78 6.26 7.84
N GLN A 133 -13.02 6.76 7.88
CA GLN A 133 -13.73 6.98 9.14
C GLN A 133 -14.07 5.67 9.86
N ASP A 134 -14.43 4.63 9.12
CA ASP A 134 -14.77 3.31 9.67
C ASP A 134 -13.57 2.63 10.33
N LEU A 135 -12.33 2.97 9.98
CA LEU A 135 -11.13 2.54 10.72
C LEU A 135 -11.14 3.01 12.17
N LYS A 136 -11.81 4.13 12.49
CA LYS A 136 -11.92 4.66 13.85
C LYS A 136 -12.90 3.87 14.73
N ARG A 137 -13.77 3.04 14.14
CA ARG A 137 -14.81 2.29 14.88
C ARG A 137 -14.27 1.11 15.67
N GLY A 138 -12.96 0.90 15.67
CA GLY A 138 -12.30 -0.23 16.31
C GLY A 138 -12.12 -1.40 15.36
N VAL A 139 -11.36 -2.39 15.81
CA VAL A 139 -11.02 -3.61 15.06
C VAL A 139 -11.34 -4.81 15.95
N THR A 140 -12.11 -5.77 15.44
CA THR A 140 -12.41 -7.02 16.17
C THR A 140 -11.18 -7.93 16.20
N ASP A 141 -11.10 -8.80 17.21
CA ASP A 141 -9.97 -9.74 17.32
C ASP A 141 -9.90 -10.69 16.12
N GLU A 142 -11.04 -11.09 15.57
CA GLU A 142 -11.15 -11.99 14.43
C GLU A 142 -10.55 -11.39 13.16
N GLU A 143 -10.92 -10.15 12.83
CA GLU A 143 -10.39 -9.48 11.64
C GLU A 143 -8.92 -9.08 11.82
N LEU A 144 -8.51 -8.75 13.06
CA LEU A 144 -7.11 -8.46 13.39
C LEU A 144 -6.23 -9.69 13.21
N GLN A 145 -6.66 -10.85 13.72
CA GLN A 145 -5.93 -12.10 13.55
C GLN A 145 -5.85 -12.51 12.08
N ARG A 146 -6.95 -12.35 11.33
CA ARG A 146 -6.95 -12.58 9.88
C ARG A 146 -5.96 -11.67 9.16
N ALA A 147 -5.95 -10.37 9.46
CA ALA A 147 -5.04 -9.40 8.86
C ALA A 147 -3.57 -9.73 9.17
N LYS A 148 -3.26 -10.11 10.41
CA LYS A 148 -1.92 -10.59 10.81
C LYS A 148 -1.49 -11.83 10.02
N ASN A 149 -2.40 -12.79 9.84
CA ASN A 149 -2.11 -14.02 9.10
C ASN A 149 -1.87 -13.73 7.61
N ILE A 150 -2.69 -12.87 7.00
CA ILE A 150 -2.49 -12.42 5.61
C ILE A 150 -1.12 -11.75 5.47
N PHE A 151 -0.76 -10.85 6.38
CA PHE A 151 0.54 -10.17 6.34
C PHE A 151 1.71 -11.15 6.42
N LYS A 152 1.67 -12.11 7.35
CA LYS A 152 2.69 -13.16 7.48
C LYS A 152 2.81 -14.00 6.21
N ILE A 153 1.69 -14.47 5.67
CA ILE A 153 1.66 -15.31 4.45
C ILE A 153 2.22 -14.53 3.26
N ASN A 154 1.86 -13.25 3.10
CA ASN A 154 2.38 -12.41 2.02
C ASN A 154 3.91 -12.28 2.08
N ILE A 155 4.47 -12.08 3.28
CA ILE A 155 5.93 -12.05 3.46
C ILE A 155 6.54 -13.43 3.16
N SER A 156 5.98 -14.50 3.73
CA SER A 156 6.50 -15.85 3.53
C SER A 156 6.52 -16.24 2.05
N MET A 157 5.43 -16.01 1.31
CA MET A 157 5.34 -16.27 -0.13
C MET A 157 6.30 -15.38 -0.92
N ALA A 158 6.43 -14.10 -0.56
CA ALA A 158 7.39 -13.22 -1.23
C ALA A 158 8.83 -13.74 -1.07
N MET A 159 9.17 -14.33 0.07
CA MET A 159 10.48 -14.88 0.37
C MET A 159 10.75 -16.28 -0.24
N GLU A 160 9.78 -16.91 -0.90
CA GLU A 160 10.01 -18.15 -1.65
C GLU A 160 10.80 -17.89 -2.94
N ALA A 161 10.56 -16.74 -3.57
CA ALA A 161 11.24 -16.35 -4.79
C ALA A 161 12.67 -15.85 -4.49
N ARG A 162 13.65 -16.44 -5.18
CA ARG A 162 15.08 -16.10 -5.01
C ARG A 162 15.37 -14.63 -5.30
N ASP A 163 14.74 -14.07 -6.31
CA ASP A 163 14.97 -12.68 -6.74
C ASP A 163 14.49 -11.70 -5.68
N ASN A 164 13.30 -11.94 -5.11
CA ASN A 164 12.77 -11.15 -3.99
C ASN A 164 13.68 -11.23 -2.76
N ARG A 165 14.22 -12.41 -2.43
CA ARG A 165 15.17 -12.54 -1.32
C ARG A 165 16.44 -11.72 -1.53
N LEU A 166 16.95 -11.68 -2.77
CA LEU A 166 18.12 -10.87 -3.11
C LEU A 166 17.79 -9.38 -2.95
N GLU A 167 16.66 -8.94 -3.51
CA GLU A 167 16.19 -7.56 -3.41
C GLU A 167 16.03 -7.13 -1.95
N GLU A 168 15.39 -7.97 -1.12
CA GLU A 168 15.15 -7.72 0.29
C GLU A 168 16.46 -7.65 1.09
N THR A 169 17.43 -8.52 0.79
CA THR A 169 18.76 -8.47 1.40
C THR A 169 19.47 -7.15 1.06
N VAL A 170 19.39 -6.71 -0.20
CA VAL A 170 20.00 -5.46 -0.66
C VAL A 170 19.33 -4.25 -0.02
N LYS A 171 18.00 -4.21 0.04
CA LYS A 171 17.25 -3.13 0.70
C LYS A 171 17.63 -2.97 2.16
N ASN A 172 17.69 -4.07 2.92
CA ASN A 172 18.02 -4.03 4.34
C ASN A 172 19.48 -3.65 4.62
N VAL A 173 20.38 -3.73 3.64
CA VAL A 173 21.76 -3.26 3.76
C VAL A 173 21.92 -1.78 3.34
N LEU A 174 21.05 -1.29 2.45
CA LEU A 174 21.10 0.07 1.91
C LEU A 174 20.35 1.11 2.76
N VAL A 175 19.43 0.67 3.61
CA VAL A 175 18.68 1.50 4.58
C VAL A 175 19.50 1.64 5.86
#